data_AF-A0A2S9XK19-F1
#
_entry.id   AF-A0A2S9XK19-F1
#
_cell.length_a   1.000
_cell.length_b   1.000
_cell.length_c   1.000
_cell.angle_alpha   90.00
_cell.angle_beta   90.00
_cell.angle_gamma   90.00
#
_symmetry.space_group_name_H-M   'P 1'
#
loop_
_entity.id
_entity.type
_entity.pdbx_description
1 polymer ?
#
loop_
_entity_poly.entity_id
_entity_poly.type
_entity_poly.pdbx_seq_one_letter_code
_entity_poly.pdbx_strand_id
1 'polypeptide(L)'
;MPRMNNDLLGKLGILGVALVLSTPALNGCSSDGEEAGDGSGDTTGDGDGDTGDGDGDTGDGDGDTGDGDGDPGDGDGDGDGDPVDCSATHTPGDGAPDGDSCFTNEECASRLCEVFQDSPPVEGTCQPAPEGCETRIMGRVLNFGSREPIAGVDLRVAQAIQASTDPINAEALASGTSDADGEIDTLSDGQIASALGIVGLAGGDDDYFLTATGLASPADGINYGPANAIHDIWVVPTQLLDQWSDALMSDPEFEDHLPLGEAGGVVGLVRAADLGTPVPGAVVVPTSPDDSDAVIRYLNDAGDGFQDTMTSVHGIFVIVKPGLAETFDVELLDMPQGIAGTAGSANGAVFTLIMDVTP
;
A
#
# COMPACT_ATOMS: atom_id res chain seq x y z
N MET A 1 -43.09 -22.74 13.55
CA MET A 1 -42.49 -21.97 12.44
C MET A 1 -41.15 -21.45 12.94
N PRO A 2 -40.02 -22.06 12.57
CA PRO A 2 -38.71 -21.59 12.99
C PRO A 2 -38.23 -20.48 12.04
N ARG A 3 -37.72 -19.39 12.61
CA ARG A 3 -37.06 -18.29 11.89
C ARG A 3 -35.71 -18.80 11.36
N MET A 4 -35.42 -18.56 10.09
CA MET A 4 -34.11 -18.79 9.48
C MET A 4 -33.20 -17.61 9.83
N ASN A 5 -32.01 -17.93 10.35
CA ASN A 5 -30.92 -16.98 10.61
C ASN A 5 -30.23 -16.62 9.28
N ASN A 6 -29.96 -15.33 9.08
CA ASN A 6 -29.18 -14.79 7.96
C ASN A 6 -27.73 -14.53 8.42
N ASP A 7 -26.96 -15.60 8.68
CA ASP A 7 -25.52 -15.52 9.00
C ASP A 7 -24.66 -16.19 7.91
N LEU A 8 -24.92 -15.88 6.64
CA LEU A 8 -24.31 -16.63 5.52
C LEU A 8 -23.81 -15.78 4.35
N LEU A 9 -23.21 -14.61 4.61
CA LEU A 9 -22.61 -13.78 3.55
C LEU A 9 -21.21 -13.20 3.82
N GLY A 10 -20.52 -13.58 4.92
CA GLY A 10 -19.20 -13.00 5.24
C GLY A 10 -18.00 -13.97 5.27
N LYS A 11 -18.18 -15.27 5.02
CA LYS A 11 -17.11 -16.27 5.22
C LYS A 11 -17.08 -17.35 4.14
N LEU A 12 -16.87 -16.98 2.89
CA LEU A 12 -16.43 -17.92 1.86
C LEU A 12 -14.91 -17.84 1.70
N GLY A 13 -14.24 -18.50 2.65
CA GLY A 13 -12.93 -19.06 2.41
C GLY A 13 -13.02 -20.08 1.27
N ILE A 14 -12.14 -19.91 0.30
CA ILE A 14 -11.95 -20.81 -0.84
C ILE A 14 -11.40 -22.13 -0.28
N LEU A 15 -12.28 -23.09 -0.07
CA LEU A 15 -11.94 -24.46 0.27
C LEU A 15 -11.56 -25.20 -1.02
N GLY A 16 -10.30 -25.62 -1.12
CA GLY A 16 -9.79 -26.41 -2.22
C GLY A 16 -10.55 -27.72 -2.44
N VAL A 17 -10.92 -27.96 -3.70
CA VAL A 17 -11.31 -29.29 -4.18
C VAL A 17 -10.12 -29.85 -4.96
N ALA A 18 -9.32 -30.67 -4.28
CA ALA A 18 -8.34 -31.53 -4.90
C ALA A 18 -9.05 -32.63 -5.71
N LEU A 19 -9.08 -32.48 -7.04
CA LEU A 19 -9.50 -33.54 -7.96
C LEU A 19 -8.27 -34.19 -8.58
N VAL A 20 -7.85 -35.31 -7.99
CA VAL A 20 -6.90 -36.26 -8.57
C VAL A 20 -7.57 -36.97 -9.75
N LEU A 21 -7.15 -36.67 -10.97
CA LEU A 21 -7.37 -37.56 -12.13
C LEU A 21 -6.05 -37.88 -12.83
N SER A 22 -5.66 -39.14 -12.68
CA SER A 22 -4.57 -39.83 -13.35
C SER A 22 -4.80 -39.99 -14.86
N THR A 23 -3.71 -39.84 -15.61
CA THR A 23 -3.48 -40.07 -17.05
C THR A 23 -3.96 -41.44 -17.59
N PRO A 24 -4.18 -41.56 -18.92
CA PRO A 24 -3.13 -42.20 -19.73
C PRO A 24 -2.86 -41.58 -21.12
N ALA A 25 -1.59 -41.74 -21.51
CA ALA A 25 -0.94 -41.71 -22.83
C ALA A 25 -1.80 -41.66 -24.12
N LEU A 26 -1.34 -40.87 -25.10
CA LEU A 26 -0.94 -41.29 -26.47
C LEU A 26 -0.52 -40.10 -27.35
N ASN A 27 0.32 -40.40 -28.34
CA ASN A 27 0.93 -39.56 -29.41
C ASN A 27 2.34 -39.06 -29.06
N GLY A 28 3.37 -39.29 -29.87
CA GLY A 28 3.44 -39.81 -31.23
C GLY A 28 4.69 -39.22 -31.88
N CYS A 29 5.45 -40.07 -32.56
CA CYS A 29 6.78 -39.82 -33.14
C CYS A 29 6.93 -38.60 -34.07
N SER A 30 8.20 -38.17 -34.12
CA SER A 30 9.00 -37.72 -35.29
C SER A 30 8.71 -36.38 -35.95
N SER A 31 9.74 -35.53 -35.99
CA SER A 31 10.62 -35.46 -37.17
C SER A 31 11.86 -34.60 -36.91
N ASP A 32 13.00 -35.15 -37.30
CA ASP A 32 14.28 -34.46 -37.47
C ASP A 32 14.17 -33.29 -38.47
N GLY A 33 14.97 -32.25 -38.24
CA GLY A 33 15.07 -31.10 -39.14
C GLY A 33 16.20 -30.16 -38.70
N GLU A 34 17.42 -30.50 -39.11
CA GLU A 34 18.55 -29.58 -39.20
C GLU A 34 18.17 -28.34 -40.02
N GLU A 35 18.57 -27.14 -39.62
CA GLU A 35 19.21 -26.15 -40.51
C GLU A 35 20.01 -25.13 -39.67
N ALA A 36 21.28 -25.03 -40.04
CA ALA A 36 22.19 -23.98 -39.61
C ALA A 36 21.88 -22.70 -40.39
N GLY A 37 21.80 -21.57 -39.69
CA GLY A 37 21.76 -20.24 -40.30
C GLY A 37 22.74 -19.33 -39.59
N ASP A 38 23.94 -19.22 -40.15
CA ASP A 38 24.84 -18.11 -39.87
C ASP A 38 24.24 -16.82 -40.46
N GLY A 39 24.36 -15.72 -39.73
CA GLY A 39 23.84 -14.41 -40.13
C GLY A 39 24.68 -13.32 -39.51
N SER A 40 25.94 -13.24 -39.92
CA SER A 40 26.84 -12.12 -39.63
C SER A 40 26.36 -10.88 -40.39
N GLY A 41 25.83 -9.88 -39.67
CA GLY A 41 25.37 -8.60 -40.22
C GLY A 41 26.03 -7.42 -39.50
N ASP A 42 27.21 -7.08 -39.97
CA ASP A 42 27.96 -5.86 -39.65
C ASP A 42 27.35 -4.68 -40.42
N THR A 43 26.84 -3.67 -39.70
CA THR A 43 26.69 -2.31 -40.24
C THR A 43 27.00 -1.29 -39.14
N THR A 44 28.24 -0.82 -39.18
CA THR A 44 28.67 0.50 -38.70
C THR A 44 27.87 1.61 -39.39
N GLY A 45 27.37 2.56 -38.60
CA GLY A 45 26.62 3.72 -39.08
C GLY A 45 26.95 4.94 -38.21
N ASP A 46 28.06 5.59 -38.52
CA ASP A 46 28.42 6.92 -37.99
C ASP A 46 27.49 7.97 -38.61
N GLY A 47 26.73 8.66 -37.77
CA GLY A 47 25.80 9.72 -38.17
C GLY A 47 25.97 10.97 -37.32
N ASP A 48 27.03 11.72 -37.60
CA ASP A 48 27.17 13.14 -37.22
C ASP A 48 26.02 13.95 -37.87
N GLY A 49 25.32 14.76 -37.08
CA GLY A 49 24.21 15.58 -37.60
C GLY A 49 23.70 16.65 -36.64
N ASP A 50 24.38 17.78 -36.65
CA ASP A 50 23.86 19.15 -36.51
C ASP A 50 23.29 19.66 -35.16
N THR A 51 24.10 20.57 -34.61
CA THR A 51 23.74 21.76 -33.82
C THR A 51 22.61 22.57 -34.47
N GLY A 52 21.52 22.77 -33.75
CA GLY A 52 20.46 23.72 -34.08
C GLY A 52 20.25 24.71 -32.96
N ASP A 53 20.91 25.87 -33.07
CA ASP A 53 20.62 27.06 -32.28
C ASP A 53 19.26 27.64 -32.73
N GLY A 54 18.28 27.61 -31.83
CA GLY A 54 16.97 28.19 -32.01
C GLY A 54 16.73 29.35 -31.06
N ASP A 55 17.29 30.51 -31.37
CA ASP A 55 16.83 31.81 -30.87
C ASP A 55 15.41 32.07 -31.39
N GLY A 56 14.46 32.35 -30.49
CA GLY A 56 13.08 32.64 -30.92
C GLY A 56 12.17 33.13 -29.80
N ASP A 57 12.17 34.45 -29.63
CA ASP A 57 11.03 35.29 -29.23
C ASP A 57 10.71 35.48 -27.73
N THR A 58 11.22 36.62 -27.27
CA THR A 58 10.57 37.55 -26.34
C THR A 58 9.12 37.84 -26.77
N GLY A 59 8.16 37.42 -25.95
CA GLY A 59 6.76 37.83 -26.03
C GLY A 59 6.35 38.59 -24.77
N ASP A 60 6.48 39.92 -24.83
CA ASP A 60 5.87 40.85 -23.88
C ASP A 60 4.34 40.81 -24.09
N GLY A 61 3.65 40.12 -23.19
CA GLY A 61 2.19 40.06 -23.13
C GLY A 61 1.65 40.88 -21.96
N ASP A 62 1.67 42.20 -22.10
CA ASP A 62 0.82 43.09 -21.30
C ASP A 62 -0.65 42.82 -21.69
N GLY A 63 -1.38 42.18 -20.78
CA GLY A 63 -2.79 41.81 -20.96
C GLY A 63 -3.60 42.14 -19.71
N ASP A 64 -3.96 43.42 -19.60
CA ASP A 64 -5.15 44.00 -18.99
C ASP A 64 -5.70 43.44 -17.66
N THR A 65 -5.68 44.35 -16.70
CA THR A 65 -6.63 44.53 -15.59
C THR A 65 -8.07 44.14 -15.96
N GLY A 66 -8.56 43.05 -15.39
CA GLY A 66 -9.97 42.73 -15.30
C GLY A 66 -10.42 42.75 -13.85
N ASP A 67 -10.93 43.91 -13.41
CA ASP A 67 -11.65 44.07 -12.15
C ASP A 67 -12.97 43.30 -12.24
N GLY A 68 -12.94 42.04 -11.85
CA GLY A 68 -14.11 41.20 -11.67
C GLY A 68 -14.58 41.25 -10.22
N ASP A 69 -15.38 42.26 -9.88
CA ASP A 69 -16.20 42.34 -8.66
C ASP A 69 -17.31 41.26 -8.70
N GLY A 70 -16.92 40.00 -8.71
CA GLY A 70 -17.82 38.89 -8.41
C GLY A 70 -17.92 38.76 -6.91
N ASP A 71 -18.98 39.33 -6.32
CA ASP A 71 -19.45 38.97 -4.98
C ASP A 71 -19.35 37.43 -4.84
N PRO A 72 -18.60 36.90 -3.86
CA PRO A 72 -18.75 35.51 -3.50
C PRO A 72 -20.14 35.42 -2.90
N GLY A 73 -21.10 35.01 -3.72
CA GLY A 73 -22.43 34.68 -3.26
C GLY A 73 -22.28 33.81 -2.03
N ASP A 74 -22.69 34.38 -0.93
CA ASP A 74 -23.13 33.84 0.35
C ASP A 74 -24.13 32.72 0.04
N GLY A 75 -23.56 31.62 -0.44
CA GLY A 75 -24.19 30.32 -0.54
C GLY A 75 -24.35 29.81 0.88
N ASP A 76 -25.27 30.42 1.61
CA ASP A 76 -25.95 29.90 2.79
C ASP A 76 -26.78 28.70 2.32
N GLY A 77 -26.08 27.70 1.77
CA GLY A 77 -26.56 26.35 1.68
C GLY A 77 -26.62 25.83 3.09
N ASP A 78 -27.64 26.29 3.82
CA ASP A 78 -28.27 25.63 4.97
C ASP A 78 -28.85 24.31 4.45
N GLY A 79 -27.97 23.48 3.91
CA GLY A 79 -28.23 22.08 3.70
C GLY A 79 -28.44 21.54 5.09
N ASP A 80 -29.70 21.53 5.50
CA ASP A 80 -30.29 20.57 6.44
C ASP A 80 -30.08 19.15 5.86
N GLY A 81 -28.84 18.83 5.50
CA GLY A 81 -28.42 17.55 4.97
C GLY A 81 -28.90 16.54 5.97
N ASP A 82 -29.72 15.61 5.49
CA ASP A 82 -30.23 14.53 6.31
C ASP A 82 -29.08 13.99 7.17
N PRO A 83 -29.28 13.82 8.49
CA PRO A 83 -28.21 13.39 9.38
C PRO A 83 -27.53 12.17 8.77
N VAL A 84 -26.21 12.26 8.58
CA VAL A 84 -25.42 11.18 7.97
C VAL A 84 -25.70 9.91 8.76
N ASP A 85 -26.37 8.95 8.12
CA ASP A 85 -26.76 7.70 8.77
C ASP A 85 -25.56 6.76 8.80
N CYS A 86 -24.78 6.87 9.87
CA CYS A 86 -23.59 6.06 10.07
C CYS A 86 -23.88 4.78 10.82
N SER A 87 -25.16 4.46 11.06
CA SER A 87 -25.55 3.24 11.76
C SER A 87 -24.98 1.98 11.09
N ALA A 88 -24.78 1.99 9.77
CA ALA A 88 -24.18 0.85 9.07
C ALA A 88 -22.76 0.50 9.58
N THR A 89 -21.92 1.51 9.85
CA THR A 89 -20.51 1.28 10.22
C THR A 89 -20.20 1.55 11.70
N HIS A 90 -21.00 2.36 12.38
CA HIS A 90 -20.79 2.82 13.78
C HIS A 90 -21.81 2.27 14.79
N THR A 91 -22.74 1.39 14.38
CA THR A 91 -23.62 0.72 15.35
C THR A 91 -22.78 -0.16 16.28
N PRO A 92 -22.98 -0.07 17.61
CA PRO A 92 -22.28 -0.92 18.54
C PRO A 92 -22.45 -2.41 18.21
N GLY A 93 -21.33 -3.15 18.20
CA GLY A 93 -21.30 -4.60 18.10
C GLY A 93 -21.49 -5.30 19.45
N ASP A 94 -21.36 -6.62 19.44
CA ASP A 94 -21.44 -7.48 20.63
C ASP A 94 -20.10 -7.63 21.39
N GLY A 95 -19.15 -6.71 21.13
CA GLY A 95 -17.81 -6.73 21.73
C GLY A 95 -17.76 -6.30 23.20
N ALA A 96 -16.54 -6.18 23.72
CA ALA A 96 -16.24 -5.75 25.07
C ALA A 96 -16.64 -4.28 25.30
N PRO A 97 -17.09 -3.91 26.51
CA PRO A 97 -17.41 -2.53 26.84
C PRO A 97 -16.18 -1.62 26.84
N ASP A 98 -16.41 -0.30 26.72
CA ASP A 98 -15.36 0.71 26.82
C ASP A 98 -14.57 0.57 28.13
N GLY A 99 -13.24 0.62 28.03
CA GLY A 99 -12.31 0.44 29.14
C GLY A 99 -11.76 -0.98 29.33
N ASP A 100 -12.30 -1.99 28.63
CA ASP A 100 -11.74 -3.35 28.62
C ASP A 100 -10.53 -3.45 27.66
N SER A 101 -9.66 -4.43 27.91
CA SER A 101 -8.49 -4.73 27.06
C SER A 101 -8.91 -5.28 25.69
N CYS A 102 -8.18 -4.93 24.64
CA CYS A 102 -8.40 -5.43 23.29
C CYS A 102 -7.10 -5.49 22.48
N PHE A 103 -7.11 -6.24 21.38
CA PHE A 103 -6.02 -6.28 20.38
C PHE A 103 -6.49 -5.87 18.98
N THR A 104 -7.80 -5.92 18.73
CA THR A 104 -8.38 -5.54 17.44
C THR A 104 -9.68 -4.77 17.65
N ASN A 105 -10.04 -3.94 16.66
CA ASN A 105 -11.29 -3.19 16.68
C ASN A 105 -12.53 -4.08 16.88
N GLU A 106 -12.56 -5.28 16.29
CA GLU A 106 -13.70 -6.20 16.37
C GLU A 106 -13.98 -6.70 17.80
N GLU A 107 -12.99 -6.64 18.69
CA GLU A 107 -13.15 -7.05 20.08
C GLU A 107 -13.95 -6.04 20.90
N CYS A 108 -14.13 -4.81 20.44
CA CYS A 108 -14.81 -3.75 21.16
C CYS A 108 -16.26 -3.55 20.70
N ALA A 109 -17.16 -3.29 21.64
CA ALA A 109 -18.55 -2.96 21.34
C ALA A 109 -18.63 -1.72 20.44
N SER A 110 -17.77 -0.73 20.67
CA SER A 110 -17.64 0.47 19.83
C SER A 110 -17.01 0.22 18.46
N ARG A 111 -16.42 -0.96 18.23
CA ARG A 111 -15.52 -1.25 17.09
C ARG A 111 -14.25 -0.38 17.05
N LEU A 112 -13.81 0.13 18.20
CA LEU A 112 -12.62 0.94 18.33
C LEU A 112 -11.77 0.40 19.47
N CYS A 113 -10.62 -0.17 19.12
CA CYS A 113 -9.56 -0.55 20.03
C CYS A 113 -8.42 0.46 19.90
N GLU A 114 -8.06 1.14 20.99
CA GLU A 114 -6.94 2.09 21.00
C GLU A 114 -5.64 1.31 21.07
N VAL A 115 -5.11 0.97 19.88
CA VAL A 115 -3.80 0.37 19.65
C VAL A 115 -3.02 1.24 18.68
N PHE A 116 -1.71 1.29 18.86
CA PHE A 116 -0.80 2.09 18.04
C PHE A 116 0.17 1.24 17.21
N GLN A 117 0.12 -0.09 17.32
CA GLN A 117 1.06 -0.97 16.64
C GLN A 117 0.46 -2.35 16.43
N ASP A 118 0.65 -2.93 15.24
CA ASP A 118 0.13 -4.25 14.88
C ASP A 118 1.11 -5.36 15.24
N SER A 119 2.41 -5.17 15.00
CA SER A 119 3.42 -6.21 15.26
C SER A 119 4.73 -5.66 15.86
N PRO A 120 5.19 -6.23 17.00
CA PRO A 120 4.48 -7.18 17.84
C PRO A 120 3.16 -6.57 18.40
N PRO A 121 2.11 -7.39 18.60
CA PRO A 121 0.81 -6.89 19.02
C PRO A 121 0.91 -6.29 20.43
N VAL A 122 0.38 -5.08 20.58
CA VAL A 122 0.29 -4.37 21.85
C VAL A 122 -1.14 -4.43 22.35
N GLU A 123 -1.32 -4.70 23.63
CA GLU A 123 -2.65 -4.66 24.26
C GLU A 123 -3.13 -3.20 24.31
N GLY A 124 -4.28 -2.95 23.69
CA GLY A 124 -4.98 -1.67 23.70
C GLY A 124 -6.16 -1.65 24.67
N THR A 125 -6.96 -0.59 24.57
CA THR A 125 -8.18 -0.41 25.36
C THR A 125 -9.36 -0.06 24.47
N CYS A 126 -10.51 -0.67 24.70
CA CYS A 126 -11.74 -0.29 23.98
C CYS A 126 -12.13 1.14 24.34
N GLN A 127 -12.29 2.00 23.34
CA GLN A 127 -12.74 3.39 23.53
C GLN A 127 -14.11 3.60 22.90
N PRO A 128 -14.90 4.58 23.35
CA PRO A 128 -16.12 4.96 22.67
C PRO A 128 -15.83 5.38 21.22
N ALA A 129 -16.74 5.06 20.30
CA ALA A 129 -16.67 5.55 18.93
C ALA A 129 -16.75 7.09 18.89
N PRO A 130 -16.07 7.77 17.95
CA PRO A 130 -16.17 9.22 17.79
C PRO A 130 -17.61 9.69 17.58
N GLU A 131 -17.90 10.91 18.04
CA GLU A 131 -19.17 11.57 17.72
C GLU A 131 -19.16 12.01 16.25
N GLY A 132 -20.31 12.11 15.58
CA GLY A 132 -20.35 12.70 14.23
C GLY A 132 -19.79 11.85 13.09
N CYS A 133 -19.65 10.52 13.27
CA CYS A 133 -19.21 9.57 12.25
C CYS A 133 -17.77 9.70 11.77
N GLU A 134 -16.95 10.41 12.52
CA GLU A 134 -15.54 10.55 12.25
C GLU A 134 -14.85 9.17 12.34
N THR A 135 -13.86 8.96 11.49
CA THR A 135 -12.96 7.81 11.60
C THR A 135 -11.73 8.27 12.36
N ARG A 136 -11.43 7.61 13.49
CA ARG A 136 -10.19 7.81 14.23
C ARG A 136 -9.05 7.11 13.52
N ILE A 137 -7.95 7.81 13.32
CA ILE A 137 -6.74 7.31 12.69
C ILE A 137 -5.68 7.25 13.77
N MET A 138 -5.32 6.04 14.17
CA MET A 138 -4.31 5.76 15.19
C MET A 138 -3.19 4.92 14.59
N GLY A 139 -1.97 5.16 15.01
CA GLY A 139 -0.84 4.33 14.60
C GLY A 139 0.50 4.84 15.10
N ARG A 140 1.55 4.10 14.79
CA ARG A 140 2.93 4.45 15.10
C ARG A 140 3.72 4.55 13.81
N VAL A 141 4.41 5.67 13.66
CA VAL A 141 5.33 5.91 12.55
C VAL A 141 6.65 5.21 12.83
N LEU A 142 7.04 4.29 11.96
CA LEU A 142 8.21 3.45 12.06
C LEU A 142 9.17 3.71 10.91
N ASN A 143 10.45 3.83 11.22
CA ASN A 143 11.50 3.86 10.20
C ASN A 143 11.65 2.45 9.61
N PHE A 144 11.52 2.32 8.29
CA PHE A 144 11.50 1.03 7.62
C PHE A 144 12.76 0.18 7.85
N GLY A 145 13.95 0.79 7.83
CA GLY A 145 15.22 0.06 7.99
C GLY A 145 15.49 -0.37 9.44
N SER A 146 15.28 0.54 10.39
CA SER A 146 15.59 0.29 11.82
C SER A 146 14.43 -0.34 12.60
N ARG A 147 13.19 -0.12 12.16
CA ARG A 147 11.93 -0.43 12.85
C ARG A 147 11.76 0.33 14.16
N GLU A 148 12.48 1.43 14.34
CA GLU A 148 12.35 2.31 15.49
C GLU A 148 11.25 3.37 15.24
N PRO A 149 10.51 3.78 16.29
CA PRO A 149 9.52 4.84 16.19
C PRO A 149 10.16 6.19 15.87
N ILE A 150 9.50 6.98 15.02
CA ILE A 150 9.98 8.29 14.59
C ILE A 150 8.99 9.39 14.99
N ALA A 151 9.50 10.39 15.69
CA ALA A 151 8.75 11.57 16.11
C ALA A 151 8.76 12.68 15.05
N GLY A 152 7.75 13.55 15.09
CA GLY A 152 7.70 14.76 14.27
C GLY A 152 7.39 14.53 12.79
N VAL A 153 6.91 13.35 12.41
CA VAL A 153 6.53 13.03 11.03
C VAL A 153 5.08 13.42 10.81
N ASP A 154 4.84 14.25 9.80
CA ASP A 154 3.49 14.59 9.35
C ASP A 154 2.88 13.41 8.58
N LEU A 155 1.65 13.05 8.97
CA LEU A 155 0.80 12.07 8.30
C LEU A 155 -0.36 12.80 7.64
N ARG A 156 -0.62 12.47 6.38
CA ARG A 156 -1.87 12.82 5.69
C ARG A 156 -2.60 11.56 5.28
N VAL A 157 -3.83 11.40 5.71
CA VAL A 157 -4.69 10.29 5.29
C VAL A 157 -5.38 10.68 4.00
N ALA A 158 -5.27 9.86 2.97
CA ALA A 158 -5.86 10.13 1.67
C ALA A 158 -6.57 8.90 1.11
N GLN A 159 -7.44 9.10 0.12
CA GLN A 159 -8.02 7.99 -0.64
C GLN A 159 -6.92 7.28 -1.44
N ALA A 160 -6.88 5.95 -1.40
CA ALA A 160 -5.87 5.18 -2.13
C ALA A 160 -5.83 5.49 -3.64
N ILE A 161 -7.00 5.76 -4.24
CA ILE A 161 -7.08 6.11 -5.67
C ILE A 161 -6.42 7.46 -5.96
N GLN A 162 -6.62 8.47 -5.11
CA GLN A 162 -6.00 9.79 -5.30
C GLN A 162 -4.48 9.70 -5.10
N ALA A 163 -4.06 8.98 -4.05
CA ALA A 163 -2.64 8.74 -3.78
C ALA A 163 -1.95 7.96 -4.91
N SER A 164 -2.66 7.06 -5.59
CA SER A 164 -2.11 6.33 -6.74
C SER A 164 -1.92 7.19 -7.99
N THR A 165 -2.56 8.35 -8.06
CA THR A 165 -2.48 9.26 -9.22
C THR A 165 -1.59 10.46 -8.98
N ASP A 166 -1.64 11.04 -7.78
CA ASP A 166 -0.87 12.21 -7.38
C ASP A 166 -0.69 12.19 -5.85
N PRO A 167 0.28 11.41 -5.34
CA PRO A 167 0.47 11.26 -3.90
C PRO A 167 0.87 12.58 -3.22
N ILE A 168 1.57 13.46 -3.93
CA ILE A 168 2.04 14.75 -3.40
C ILE A 168 0.84 15.67 -3.12
N ASN A 169 -0.12 15.75 -4.05
CA ASN A 169 -1.26 16.67 -3.94
C ASN A 169 -2.57 15.99 -3.51
N ALA A 170 -2.54 14.70 -3.13
CA ALA A 170 -3.74 14.00 -2.65
C ALA A 170 -4.40 14.77 -1.49
N GLU A 171 -5.73 14.84 -1.48
CA GLU A 171 -6.47 15.59 -0.47
C GLU A 171 -6.41 14.87 0.89
N ALA A 172 -6.16 15.61 1.96
CA ALA A 172 -6.12 15.06 3.30
C ALA A 172 -7.54 14.91 3.85
N LEU A 173 -7.93 13.69 4.18
CA LEU A 173 -9.16 13.32 4.89
C LEU A 173 -9.01 13.46 6.42
N ALA A 174 -7.77 13.33 6.88
CA ALA A 174 -7.32 13.56 8.24
C ALA A 174 -5.81 13.85 8.20
N SER A 175 -5.28 14.52 9.22
CA SER A 175 -3.84 14.77 9.33
C SER A 175 -3.39 14.90 10.77
N GLY A 176 -2.19 14.45 11.06
CA GLY A 176 -1.57 14.58 12.38
C GLY A 176 -0.05 14.52 12.28
N THR A 177 0.64 14.83 13.37
CA THR A 177 2.10 14.72 13.46
C THR A 177 2.45 13.74 14.56
N SER A 178 3.40 12.83 14.31
CA SER A 178 3.81 11.84 15.30
C SER A 178 4.46 12.48 16.53
N ASP A 179 4.13 11.97 17.71
CA ASP A 179 4.67 12.46 18.97
C ASP A 179 6.06 11.86 19.29
N ALA A 180 6.56 12.04 20.51
CA ALA A 180 7.88 11.56 20.91
C ALA A 180 8.05 10.03 20.87
N ASP A 181 6.96 9.28 20.97
CA ASP A 181 6.92 7.82 20.89
C ASP A 181 6.56 7.34 19.46
N GLY A 182 6.49 8.28 18.51
CA GLY A 182 6.12 8.04 17.12
C GLY A 182 4.61 7.82 16.93
N GLU A 183 3.79 8.08 17.94
CA GLU A 183 2.36 7.80 17.90
C GLU A 183 1.59 8.95 17.25
N ILE A 184 0.58 8.59 16.46
CA ILE A 184 -0.38 9.49 15.84
C ILE A 184 -1.77 9.07 16.27
N ASP A 185 -2.58 10.07 16.63
CA ASP A 185 -3.99 9.92 16.94
C ASP A 185 -4.73 11.16 16.44
N THR A 186 -5.51 11.01 15.38
CA THR A 186 -6.29 12.09 14.79
C THR A 186 -7.68 11.62 14.39
N LEU A 187 -8.61 12.56 14.23
CA LEU A 187 -9.94 12.32 13.67
C LEU A 187 -9.99 12.86 12.24
N SER A 188 -10.82 12.25 11.40
CA SER A 188 -11.24 12.85 10.13
C SER A 188 -12.33 13.90 10.35
N ASP A 189 -12.53 14.80 9.39
CA ASP A 189 -13.57 15.86 9.44
C ASP A 189 -15.03 15.32 9.34
N GLY A 190 -15.20 14.00 9.37
CA GLY A 190 -16.46 13.29 9.20
C GLY A 190 -16.25 11.87 8.68
N GLN A 191 -17.32 11.23 8.20
CA GLN A 191 -17.23 9.87 7.67
C GLN A 191 -16.36 9.81 6.42
N ILE A 192 -15.30 9.00 6.48
CA ILE A 192 -14.50 8.70 5.30
C ILE A 192 -15.31 7.80 4.36
N ALA A 193 -15.28 8.14 3.08
CA ALA A 193 -15.83 7.33 2.00
C ALA A 193 -14.80 7.15 0.86
N SER A 194 -14.40 5.91 0.58
CA SER A 194 -13.44 5.54 -0.47
C SER A 194 -13.65 4.10 -0.92
N ALA A 195 -13.63 3.86 -2.24
CA ALA A 195 -13.94 2.56 -2.82
C ALA A 195 -12.83 1.50 -2.72
N LEU A 196 -11.57 1.91 -2.65
CA LEU A 196 -10.43 0.97 -2.68
C LEU A 196 -9.73 0.81 -1.33
N GLY A 197 -9.70 1.87 -0.52
CA GLY A 197 -8.88 1.94 0.67
C GLY A 197 -8.57 3.38 1.05
N ILE A 198 -8.03 3.56 2.25
CA ILE A 198 -7.31 4.76 2.64
C ILE A 198 -5.85 4.43 2.92
N VAL A 199 -4.98 5.38 2.61
CA VAL A 199 -3.54 5.30 2.85
C VAL A 199 -3.09 6.45 3.73
N GLY A 200 -2.07 6.21 4.53
CA GLY A 200 -1.30 7.21 5.23
C GLY A 200 -0.11 7.62 4.38
N LEU A 201 -0.04 8.89 4.02
CA LEU A 201 1.08 9.52 3.33
C LEU A 201 1.95 10.20 4.38
N ALA A 202 3.16 9.68 4.58
CA ALA A 202 4.09 10.15 5.61
C ALA A 202 5.49 10.42 5.03
N GLY A 203 6.21 11.38 5.59
CA GLY A 203 7.53 11.81 5.10
C GLY A 203 7.43 12.85 3.98
N GLY A 204 8.41 12.84 3.06
CA GLY A 204 8.52 13.86 2.00
C GLY A 204 9.41 15.05 2.38
N ASP A 205 10.33 14.85 3.32
CA ASP A 205 11.39 15.78 3.69
C ASP A 205 12.76 15.29 3.21
N ASP A 206 13.84 15.91 3.66
CA ASP A 206 15.20 15.55 3.23
C ASP A 206 15.64 14.16 3.75
N ASP A 207 15.07 13.67 4.86
CA ASP A 207 15.49 12.44 5.53
C ASP A 207 14.67 11.21 5.08
N TYR A 208 13.39 11.43 4.77
CA TYR A 208 12.44 10.38 4.40
C TYR A 208 11.70 10.68 3.10
N PHE A 209 11.64 9.69 2.23
CA PHE A 209 10.86 9.77 1.01
C PHE A 209 9.36 9.73 1.32
N LEU A 210 8.54 10.36 0.48
CA LEU A 210 7.08 10.30 0.63
C LEU A 210 6.62 8.83 0.54
N THR A 211 6.12 8.31 1.64
CA THR A 211 5.78 6.90 1.80
C THR A 211 4.27 6.74 1.97
N ALA A 212 3.68 5.82 1.23
CA ALA A 212 2.26 5.48 1.29
C ALA A 212 2.04 4.12 1.96
N THR A 213 1.39 4.11 3.12
CA THR A 213 1.03 2.89 3.85
C THR A 213 -0.48 2.68 3.85
N GLY A 214 -0.97 1.48 3.54
CA GLY A 214 -2.39 1.16 3.68
C GLY A 214 -2.84 1.24 5.14
N LEU A 215 -3.96 1.91 5.42
CA LEU A 215 -4.47 2.06 6.79
C LEU A 215 -5.76 1.27 7.03
N ALA A 216 -6.63 1.22 6.03
CA ALA A 216 -7.88 0.48 6.11
C ALA A 216 -8.48 0.23 4.72
N SER A 217 -9.28 -0.82 4.65
CA SER A 217 -10.24 -1.08 3.56
C SER A 217 -11.64 -0.64 4.00
N PRO A 218 -12.55 -0.32 3.07
CA PRO A 218 -13.91 0.06 3.43
C PRO A 218 -14.62 -1.10 4.14
N ALA A 219 -15.34 -0.80 5.22
CA ALA A 219 -16.03 -1.79 6.04
C ALA A 219 -17.38 -2.21 5.41
N ASP A 220 -18.08 -1.27 4.77
CA ASP A 220 -19.32 -1.52 4.05
C ASP A 220 -19.42 -0.66 2.79
N GLY A 221 -19.30 -1.31 1.64
CA GLY A 221 -19.28 -0.65 0.33
C GLY A 221 -18.09 0.30 0.20
N ILE A 222 -18.32 1.58 0.47
CA ILE A 222 -17.29 2.64 0.41
C ILE A 222 -17.03 3.27 1.78
N ASN A 223 -17.80 2.93 2.81
CA ASN A 223 -17.78 3.61 4.10
C ASN A 223 -16.84 2.92 5.09
N TYR A 224 -16.23 3.71 5.95
CA TYR A 224 -15.27 3.25 6.96
C TYR A 224 -15.92 3.17 8.34
N GLY A 225 -15.31 2.33 9.18
CA GLY A 225 -15.66 2.21 10.59
C GLY A 225 -15.14 3.39 11.43
N PRO A 226 -15.31 3.30 12.75
CA PRO A 226 -14.85 4.33 13.69
C PRO A 226 -13.33 4.36 13.86
N ALA A 227 -12.58 3.38 13.35
CA ALA A 227 -11.13 3.34 13.40
C ALA A 227 -10.50 2.67 12.17
N ASN A 228 -9.24 2.99 11.87
CA ASN A 228 -8.40 2.26 10.92
C ASN A 228 -8.03 0.86 11.43
N ALA A 229 -7.60 -0.02 10.53
CA ALA A 229 -7.31 -1.43 10.84
C ALA A 229 -5.80 -1.74 10.91
N ILE A 230 -4.96 -0.93 10.25
CA ILE A 230 -3.50 -1.06 10.23
C ILE A 230 -2.92 0.15 10.95
N HIS A 231 -2.10 -0.12 11.97
CA HIS A 231 -1.54 0.86 12.90
C HIS A 231 -0.04 1.07 12.68
N ASP A 232 0.63 0.18 11.95
CA ASP A 232 2.05 0.35 11.61
C ASP A 232 2.19 1.25 10.37
N ILE A 233 2.56 2.51 10.59
CA ILE A 233 2.77 3.51 9.54
C ILE A 233 4.25 3.56 9.22
N TRP A 234 4.63 3.46 7.95
CA TRP A 234 6.04 3.36 7.58
C TRP A 234 6.55 4.62 6.91
N VAL A 235 7.79 4.97 7.22
CA VAL A 235 8.57 5.93 6.45
C VAL A 235 9.87 5.28 5.99
N VAL A 236 10.20 5.45 4.70
CA VAL A 236 11.42 4.88 4.12
C VAL A 236 12.50 5.96 4.04
N PRO A 237 13.68 5.77 4.65
CA PRO A 237 14.78 6.73 4.54
C PRO A 237 15.22 6.91 3.08
N THR A 238 15.42 8.16 2.66
CA THR A 238 15.84 8.47 1.27
C THR A 238 17.14 7.75 0.90
N GLN A 239 18.12 7.77 1.82
CA GLN A 239 19.39 7.07 1.63
C GLN A 239 19.24 5.56 1.38
N LEU A 240 18.22 4.92 1.99
CA LEU A 240 17.99 3.49 1.83
C LEU A 240 17.41 3.19 0.44
N LEU A 241 16.50 4.03 -0.05
CA LEU A 241 15.97 3.93 -1.41
C LEU A 241 17.05 4.16 -2.48
N ASP A 242 17.95 5.11 -2.26
CA ASP A 242 19.09 5.35 -3.15
C ASP A 242 19.97 4.10 -3.26
N GLN A 243 20.34 3.52 -2.12
CA GLN A 243 21.16 2.30 -2.07
C GLN A 243 20.49 1.12 -2.77
N TRP A 244 19.18 0.95 -2.58
CA TRP A 244 18.45 -0.12 -3.24
C TRP A 244 18.26 0.12 -4.73
N SER A 245 18.04 1.37 -5.13
CA SER A 245 17.98 1.74 -6.55
C SER A 245 19.29 1.43 -7.24
N ASP A 246 20.43 1.84 -6.65
CA ASP A 246 21.77 1.53 -7.15
C ASP A 246 22.01 0.02 -7.28
N ALA A 247 21.56 -0.76 -6.29
CA ALA A 247 21.68 -2.21 -6.30
C ALA A 247 20.83 -2.90 -7.38
N LEU A 248 19.73 -2.26 -7.82
CA LEU A 248 18.80 -2.75 -8.83
C LEU A 248 19.14 -2.25 -10.24
N MET A 249 20.04 -1.26 -10.40
CA MET A 249 20.38 -0.68 -11.72
C MET A 249 20.85 -1.71 -12.76
N SER A 250 21.47 -2.81 -12.34
CA SER A 250 21.92 -3.86 -13.27
C SER A 250 20.82 -4.86 -13.66
N ASP A 251 19.64 -4.77 -13.04
CA ASP A 251 18.51 -5.63 -13.33
C ASP A 251 17.68 -5.06 -14.49
N PRO A 252 17.66 -5.73 -15.67
CA PRO A 252 16.98 -5.23 -16.85
C PRO A 252 15.46 -5.11 -16.67
N GLU A 253 14.86 -5.79 -15.69
CA GLU A 253 13.43 -5.68 -15.40
C GLU A 253 13.10 -4.43 -14.54
N PHE A 254 14.11 -3.80 -13.94
CA PHE A 254 13.98 -2.60 -13.11
C PHE A 254 14.50 -1.32 -13.79
N GLU A 255 15.29 -1.41 -14.85
CA GLU A 255 15.97 -0.26 -15.48
C GLU A 255 15.03 0.94 -15.75
N ASP A 256 13.82 0.69 -16.25
CA ASP A 256 12.81 1.72 -16.57
C ASP A 256 11.94 2.14 -15.37
N HIS A 257 12.21 1.60 -14.18
CA HIS A 257 11.42 1.78 -12.95
C HIS A 257 12.26 2.29 -11.77
N LEU A 258 13.40 2.89 -12.07
CA LEU A 258 14.31 3.51 -11.11
C LEU A 258 14.45 5.01 -11.38
N PRO A 259 14.76 5.83 -10.36
CA PRO A 259 14.92 5.47 -8.94
C PRO A 259 13.60 5.04 -8.27
N LEU A 260 13.68 4.14 -7.29
CA LEU A 260 12.51 3.77 -6.48
C LEU A 260 11.96 5.02 -5.78
N GLY A 261 10.64 5.10 -5.69
CA GLY A 261 9.92 6.27 -5.18
C GLY A 261 9.71 7.34 -6.25
N GLU A 262 10.76 7.76 -6.97
CA GLU A 262 10.61 8.73 -8.08
C GLU A 262 9.78 8.13 -9.23
N ALA A 263 10.15 6.93 -9.68
CA ALA A 263 9.41 6.14 -10.66
C ALA A 263 8.29 5.29 -10.02
N GLY A 264 8.01 5.52 -8.74
CA GLY A 264 7.12 4.70 -7.92
C GLY A 264 7.77 3.43 -7.40
N GLY A 265 6.96 2.41 -7.18
CA GLY A 265 7.37 1.11 -6.65
C GLY A 265 6.83 0.83 -5.26
N VAL A 266 6.99 -0.42 -4.85
CA VAL A 266 6.62 -0.93 -3.53
C VAL A 266 7.87 -1.43 -2.84
N VAL A 267 8.02 -1.07 -1.57
CA VAL A 267 8.95 -1.70 -0.64
C VAL A 267 8.13 -2.50 0.34
N GLY A 268 8.51 -3.74 0.63
CA GLY A 268 7.77 -4.57 1.55
C GLY A 268 8.61 -5.40 2.49
N LEU A 269 7.94 -5.90 3.52
CA LEU A 269 8.53 -6.68 4.61
C LEU A 269 7.63 -7.87 4.90
N VAL A 270 8.19 -9.08 4.83
CA VAL A 270 7.57 -10.27 5.41
C VAL A 270 8.13 -10.44 6.83
N ARG A 271 7.24 -10.43 7.83
CA ARG A 271 7.61 -10.56 9.24
C ARG A 271 6.66 -11.47 9.99
N ALA A 272 7.11 -11.97 11.14
CA ALA A 272 6.32 -12.79 12.04
C ALA A 272 5.31 -11.91 12.78
N ALA A 273 4.02 -12.21 12.66
CA ALA A 273 2.93 -11.39 13.19
C ALA A 273 3.04 -11.16 14.71
N ASP A 274 3.55 -12.14 15.46
CA ASP A 274 3.67 -12.09 16.92
C ASP A 274 4.93 -11.38 17.44
N LEU A 275 5.99 -11.31 16.63
CA LEU A 275 7.29 -10.80 17.04
C LEU A 275 7.73 -9.54 16.30
N GLY A 276 7.12 -9.23 15.16
CA GLY A 276 7.57 -8.17 14.25
C GLY A 276 8.95 -8.44 13.61
N THR A 277 9.48 -9.66 13.77
CA THR A 277 10.81 -10.03 13.25
C THR A 277 10.72 -10.49 11.80
N PRO A 278 11.67 -10.11 10.94
CA PRO A 278 11.70 -10.57 9.55
C PRO A 278 11.68 -12.10 9.41
N VAL A 279 11.00 -12.58 8.37
CA VAL A 279 10.91 -14.02 8.07
C VAL A 279 11.69 -14.33 6.80
N PRO A 280 12.80 -15.11 6.91
CA PRO A 280 13.51 -15.61 5.74
C PRO A 280 12.77 -16.76 5.06
N GLY A 281 12.99 -16.93 3.76
CA GLY A 281 12.43 -18.02 2.98
C GLY A 281 10.99 -17.84 2.52
N ALA A 282 10.43 -16.65 2.68
CA ALA A 282 9.13 -16.28 2.17
C ALA A 282 9.20 -15.86 0.70
N VAL A 283 8.16 -16.19 -0.07
CA VAL A 283 8.00 -15.76 -1.46
C VAL A 283 6.70 -14.96 -1.55
N VAL A 284 6.79 -13.72 -2.01
CA VAL A 284 5.62 -12.89 -2.30
C VAL A 284 5.19 -13.21 -3.72
N VAL A 285 3.91 -13.50 -3.93
CA VAL A 285 3.37 -13.90 -5.23
C VAL A 285 2.08 -13.14 -5.53
N PRO A 286 1.85 -12.69 -6.79
CA PRO A 286 0.54 -12.18 -7.19
C PRO A 286 -0.53 -13.26 -7.00
N THR A 287 -1.71 -12.90 -6.49
CA THR A 287 -2.82 -13.85 -6.36
C THR A 287 -3.42 -14.27 -7.72
N SER A 288 -3.16 -13.47 -8.76
CA SER A 288 -3.57 -13.70 -10.14
C SER A 288 -2.35 -13.61 -11.06
N PRO A 289 -1.44 -14.61 -11.05
CA PRO A 289 -0.15 -14.51 -11.73
C PRO A 289 -0.26 -14.39 -13.25
N ASP A 290 -1.33 -14.92 -13.86
CA ASP A 290 -1.56 -14.82 -15.31
C ASP A 290 -1.93 -13.40 -15.77
N ASP A 291 -2.36 -12.53 -14.84
CA ASP A 291 -2.79 -11.15 -15.10
C ASP A 291 -1.81 -10.11 -14.50
N SER A 292 -0.68 -10.57 -13.95
CA SER A 292 0.30 -9.73 -13.27
C SER A 292 1.51 -9.44 -14.15
N ASP A 293 1.88 -8.16 -14.22
CA ASP A 293 3.15 -7.70 -14.79
C ASP A 293 4.17 -7.35 -13.69
N ALA A 294 3.84 -7.65 -12.42
CA ALA A 294 4.65 -7.26 -11.27
C ALA A 294 5.97 -8.04 -11.26
N VAL A 295 7.06 -7.32 -11.03
CA VAL A 295 8.41 -7.90 -10.88
C VAL A 295 8.85 -7.74 -9.44
N ILE A 296 9.20 -8.86 -8.80
CA ILE A 296 9.53 -8.92 -7.37
C ILE A 296 11.01 -9.27 -7.20
N ARG A 297 11.67 -8.57 -6.29
CA ARG A 297 13.05 -8.86 -5.87
C ARG A 297 13.18 -8.81 -4.35
N TYR A 298 14.12 -9.56 -3.82
CA TYR A 298 14.34 -9.74 -2.39
C TYR A 298 15.73 -9.27 -2.01
N LEU A 299 15.85 -8.49 -0.93
CA LEU A 299 17.16 -8.04 -0.45
C LEU A 299 17.97 -9.28 -0.04
N ASN A 300 19.22 -9.40 -0.49
CA ASN A 300 20.10 -10.53 -0.20
C ASN A 300 20.55 -10.52 1.29
N ASP A 301 21.16 -11.60 1.77
CA ASP A 301 21.65 -11.68 3.17
C ASP A 301 22.69 -10.61 3.53
N ALA A 302 23.48 -10.15 2.55
CA ALA A 302 24.50 -9.14 2.74
C ALA A 302 23.92 -7.72 2.89
N GLY A 303 22.67 -7.50 2.46
CA GLY A 303 22.00 -6.20 2.48
C GLY A 303 22.49 -5.22 1.41
N ASP A 304 23.25 -5.68 0.41
CA ASP A 304 23.92 -4.86 -0.61
C ASP A 304 23.50 -5.18 -2.05
N GLY A 305 22.51 -6.07 -2.21
CA GLY A 305 22.05 -6.54 -3.51
C GLY A 305 20.71 -7.25 -3.41
N PHE A 306 20.13 -7.56 -4.56
CA PHE A 306 18.83 -8.23 -4.65
C PHE A 306 18.93 -9.58 -5.36
N GLN A 307 18.02 -10.49 -5.01
CA GLN A 307 17.82 -11.81 -5.61
C GLN A 307 16.35 -12.01 -5.98
N ASP A 308 16.03 -13.05 -6.74
CA ASP A 308 14.69 -13.28 -7.32
C ASP A 308 13.91 -14.43 -6.64
N THR A 309 14.52 -15.11 -5.67
CA THR A 309 14.00 -16.40 -5.21
C THR A 309 13.09 -16.28 -3.98
N MET A 310 13.57 -15.68 -2.89
CA MET A 310 12.86 -15.59 -1.61
C MET A 310 13.50 -14.55 -0.69
N THR A 311 12.78 -14.15 0.36
CA THR A 311 13.29 -13.26 1.41
C THR A 311 14.53 -13.84 2.11
N SER A 312 15.49 -12.95 2.40
CA SER A 312 16.65 -13.24 3.24
C SER A 312 16.33 -13.06 4.73
N VAL A 313 17.37 -13.06 5.59
CA VAL A 313 17.26 -12.68 7.00
C VAL A 313 16.67 -11.29 7.25
N HIS A 314 16.63 -10.43 6.22
CA HIS A 314 16.03 -9.10 6.31
C HIS A 314 14.51 -9.10 6.07
N GLY A 315 13.95 -10.15 5.46
CA GLY A 315 12.51 -10.20 5.13
C GLY A 315 12.06 -9.18 4.07
N ILE A 316 12.97 -8.40 3.50
CA ILE A 316 12.67 -7.26 2.63
C ILE A 316 12.50 -7.72 1.18
N PHE A 317 11.50 -7.15 0.52
CA PHE A 317 11.27 -7.27 -0.91
C PHE A 317 10.94 -5.91 -1.53
N VAL A 318 11.07 -5.82 -2.85
CA VAL A 318 10.63 -4.69 -3.67
C VAL A 318 9.76 -5.20 -4.80
N ILE A 319 8.77 -4.41 -5.20
CA ILE A 319 7.90 -4.69 -6.35
C ILE A 319 7.91 -3.49 -7.28
N VAL A 320 8.14 -3.72 -8.57
CA VAL A 320 7.86 -2.75 -9.63
C VAL A 320 6.73 -3.26 -10.52
N LYS A 321 6.05 -2.32 -11.20
CA LYS A 321 4.92 -2.58 -12.09
C LYS A 321 3.72 -3.30 -11.44
N PRO A 322 3.37 -3.07 -10.16
CA PRO A 322 2.11 -3.60 -9.67
C PRO A 322 0.95 -2.91 -10.40
N GLY A 323 -0.09 -3.68 -10.70
CA GLY A 323 -1.39 -3.14 -11.10
C GLY A 323 -2.00 -2.30 -9.98
N LEU A 324 -2.95 -1.43 -10.35
CA LEU A 324 -3.70 -0.66 -9.36
C LEU A 324 -4.51 -1.61 -8.48
N ALA A 325 -4.25 -1.57 -7.18
CA ALA A 325 -4.87 -2.47 -6.20
C ALA A 325 -4.64 -3.96 -6.51
N GLU A 326 -3.48 -4.29 -7.07
CA GLU A 326 -3.08 -5.68 -7.25
C GLU A 326 -2.87 -6.36 -5.89
N THR A 327 -3.31 -7.61 -5.78
CA THR A 327 -3.24 -8.40 -4.55
C THR A 327 -2.11 -9.42 -4.62
N PHE A 328 -1.38 -9.54 -3.50
CA PHE A 328 -0.25 -10.43 -3.32
C PHE A 328 -0.47 -11.32 -2.11
N ASP A 329 -0.12 -12.61 -2.22
CA ASP A 329 -0.05 -13.57 -1.10
C ASP A 329 1.42 -13.80 -0.72
N VAL A 330 1.64 -14.48 0.40
CA VAL A 330 2.94 -15.01 0.80
C VAL A 330 2.91 -16.53 0.82
N GLU A 331 3.93 -17.14 0.25
CA GLU A 331 4.20 -18.57 0.37
C GLU A 331 5.41 -18.79 1.29
N LEU A 332 5.30 -19.76 2.20
CA LEU A 332 6.40 -20.28 2.99
C LEU A 332 6.50 -21.78 2.72
N LEU A 333 7.68 -22.25 2.28
CA LEU A 333 7.90 -23.65 1.92
C LEU A 333 6.87 -24.15 0.87
N ASP A 334 6.61 -23.34 -0.15
CA ASP A 334 5.62 -23.60 -1.22
C ASP A 334 4.18 -23.79 -0.71
N MET A 335 3.86 -23.25 0.47
CA MET A 335 2.51 -23.26 1.05
C MET A 335 1.98 -21.83 1.20
N PRO A 336 0.82 -21.51 0.61
CA PRO A 336 0.16 -20.23 0.83
C PRO A 336 -0.12 -20.01 2.32
N GLN A 337 0.18 -18.81 2.80
CA GLN A 337 -0.09 -18.42 4.19
C GLN A 337 -1.50 -17.87 4.37
N GLY A 338 -2.23 -17.60 3.28
CA GLY A 338 -3.59 -17.08 3.32
C GLY A 338 -3.65 -15.64 3.81
N ILE A 339 -2.56 -14.89 3.59
CA ILE A 339 -2.44 -13.49 3.95
C ILE A 339 -2.31 -12.72 2.66
N ALA A 340 -3.30 -11.90 2.34
CA ALA A 340 -3.29 -11.08 1.16
C ALA A 340 -3.00 -9.63 1.54
N GLY A 341 -2.12 -8.99 0.79
CA GLY A 341 -1.88 -7.56 0.84
C GLY A 341 -2.12 -6.93 -0.52
N THR A 342 -2.58 -5.68 -0.52
CA THR A 342 -2.87 -4.93 -1.75
C THR A 342 -1.79 -3.89 -1.97
N ALA A 343 -1.25 -3.85 -3.19
CA ALA A 343 -0.22 -2.88 -3.56
C ALA A 343 -0.67 -2.00 -4.72
N GLY A 344 0.03 -0.88 -4.87
CA GLY A 344 -0.06 0.05 -5.98
C GLY A 344 1.27 0.76 -6.15
N SER A 345 1.37 1.58 -7.18
CA SER A 345 2.56 2.38 -7.45
C SER A 345 2.15 3.72 -8.05
N ALA A 346 2.85 4.79 -7.68
CA ALA A 346 2.68 6.11 -8.24
C ALA A 346 4.02 6.84 -8.23
N ASN A 347 4.29 7.64 -9.27
CA ASN A 347 5.49 8.46 -9.31
C ASN A 347 5.50 9.47 -8.16
N GLY A 348 6.68 9.68 -7.57
CA GLY A 348 6.88 10.60 -6.45
C GLY A 348 6.45 10.06 -5.08
N ALA A 349 6.11 8.78 -4.97
CA ALA A 349 5.93 8.10 -3.68
C ALA A 349 6.37 6.63 -3.74
N VAL A 350 6.81 6.10 -2.60
CA VAL A 350 7.02 4.66 -2.43
C VAL A 350 5.87 4.08 -1.62
N PHE A 351 5.31 2.95 -2.05
CA PHE A 351 4.25 2.26 -1.33
C PHE A 351 4.85 1.20 -0.41
N THR A 352 4.28 1.00 0.78
CA THR A 352 4.73 -0.04 1.70
C THR A 352 3.74 -1.19 1.77
N LEU A 353 4.26 -2.42 1.64
CA LEU A 353 3.48 -3.64 1.76
C LEU A 353 4.05 -4.54 2.87
N ILE A 354 3.32 -4.68 3.97
CA ILE A 354 3.73 -5.49 5.12
C ILE A 354 2.92 -6.77 5.14
N MET A 355 3.61 -7.91 5.20
CA MET A 355 2.99 -9.24 5.22
C MET A 355 3.29 -9.91 6.56
N ASP A 356 2.27 -9.98 7.42
CA ASP A 356 2.35 -10.52 8.78
C ASP A 356 2.03 -12.02 8.80
N VAL A 357 3.06 -12.85 8.68
CA VAL A 357 2.93 -14.33 8.63
C VAL A 357 2.99 -14.96 10.01
N THR A 358 2.39 -16.14 10.15
CA THR A 358 2.57 -17.01 11.32
C THR A 358 3.50 -18.17 10.93
N PRO A 359 4.83 -18.04 11.17
CA PRO A 359 5.85 -18.94 10.61
C PRO A 359 5.82 -20.38 11.15
#